data_AF-A0A5P9FKY3-F1
#
_entry.id   AF-A0A5P9FKY3-F1
#
_cell.length_a   1.000
_cell.length_b   1.000
_cell.length_c   1.000
_cell.angle_alpha   90.00
_cell.angle_beta   90.00
_cell.angle_gamma   90.00
#
_symmetry.space_group_name_H-M   'P 1'
#
loop_
_entity.id
_entity.type
_entity.pdbx_description
1 polymer ?
#
loop_
_entity_poly.entity_id
_entity_poly.type
_entity_poly.pdbx_seq_one_letter_code
_entity_poly.pdbx_strand_id
1 'polypeptide(L)' 'MNANGIMNMVMRMVMRKLVGKGVNAGIDRAFGKGKSHDEMTPEERRRAKGAKQQTRQAGKAMRAARRIGRF' A
#
# COMPACT_ATOMS: atom_id res chain seq x y z
N MET A 1 -3.63 -9.03 -31.26
CA MET A 1 -3.01 -9.09 -29.92
C MET A 1 -1.54 -8.75 -30.09
N ASN A 2 -1.12 -7.56 -29.66
CA ASN A 2 0.27 -7.14 -29.84
C ASN A 2 1.13 -7.80 -28.77
N ALA A 3 2.15 -8.57 -29.18
CA ALA A 3 3.18 -9.10 -28.29
C ALA A 3 3.81 -7.98 -27.43
N ASN A 4 3.89 -6.76 -27.97
CA ASN A 4 4.31 -5.55 -27.24
C ASN A 4 3.37 -5.17 -26.08
N GLY A 5 2.06 -5.42 -26.21
CA GLY A 5 1.08 -5.19 -25.15
C GLY A 5 1.23 -6.20 -24.01
N ILE A 6 1.56 -7.46 -24.34
CA ILE A 6 1.85 -8.52 -23.36
C ILE A 6 3.15 -8.18 -22.61
N MET A 7 4.21 -7.80 -23.34
CA MET A 7 5.48 -7.40 -22.72
C MET A 7 5.30 -6.20 -21.78
N ASN A 8 4.55 -5.18 -22.20
CA ASN A 8 4.25 -4.02 -21.36
C ASN A 8 3.41 -4.38 -20.12
N MET A 9 2.47 -5.32 -20.24
CA MET A 9 1.73 -5.82 -19.07
C MET A 9 2.63 -6.57 -18.09
N VAL A 10 3.49 -7.46 -18.61
CA VAL A 10 4.42 -8.24 -17.78
C VAL A 10 5.39 -7.32 -17.06
N MET A 11 6.02 -6.39 -17.77
CA MET A 11 6.96 -5.43 -17.18
C MET A 11 6.29 -4.55 -16.12
N ARG A 12 5.08 -4.06 -16.38
CA ARG A 12 4.29 -3.31 -15.40
C ARG A 12 3.94 -4.15 -14.18
N MET A 13 3.59 -5.42 -14.37
CA MET A 13 3.25 -6.32 -13.27
C MET A 13 4.47 -6.65 -12.42
N VAL A 14 5.63 -6.88 -13.04
CA VAL A 14 6.90 -7.12 -12.35
C VAL A 14 7.32 -5.89 -11.57
N MET A 15 7.36 -4.71 -12.20
CA MET A 15 7.68 -3.45 -11.50
C MET A 15 6.73 -3.17 -10.34
N ARG A 16 5.42 -3.38 -10.54
CA ARG A 16 4.43 -3.20 -9.46
C ARG A 16 4.66 -4.15 -8.29
N LYS A 17 5.03 -5.41 -8.57
CA LYS A 17 5.32 -6.41 -7.53
C LYS A 17 6.66 -6.12 -6.84
N LEU A 18 7.70 -5.73 -7.58
CA LEU A 18 9.02 -5.40 -7.05
C LEU A 18 8.99 -4.16 -6.18
N VAL A 19 8.40 -3.07 -6.66
CA VAL A 19 8.22 -1.85 -5.87
C VAL A 19 7.34 -2.13 -4.65
N GLY A 20 6.24 -2.87 -4.81
CA GLY A 20 5.38 -3.24 -3.68
C GLY A 20 6.12 -4.07 -2.62
N LYS A 21 6.89 -5.08 -3.03
CA LYS A 21 7.68 -5.90 -2.11
C LYS A 21 8.85 -5.11 -1.48
N GLY A 22 9.54 -4.27 -2.26
CA GLY A 22 10.66 -3.46 -1.80
C GLY A 22 10.23 -2.39 -0.80
N VAL A 23 9.11 -1.71 -1.04
CA VAL A 23 8.53 -0.74 -0.10
C VAL A 23 8.08 -1.44 1.18
N ASN A 24 7.36 -2.57 1.09
CA ASN A 24 6.93 -3.32 2.27
C ASN A 24 8.14 -3.82 3.09
N ALA A 25 9.14 -4.41 2.44
CA ALA A 25 10.36 -4.87 3.10
C ALA A 25 11.18 -3.72 3.69
N GLY A 26 11.21 -2.57 3.02
CA GLY A 26 11.85 -1.34 3.51
C GLY A 26 11.15 -0.80 4.75
N ILE A 27 9.82 -0.76 4.76
CA ILE A 27 9.02 -0.37 5.92
C ILE A 27 9.20 -1.37 7.06
N ASP A 28 9.15 -2.68 6.79
CA ASP A 28 9.38 -3.72 7.79
C ASP A 28 10.80 -3.65 8.37
N ARG A 29 11.80 -3.24 7.58
CA ARG A 29 13.18 -3.08 8.05
C ARG A 29 13.42 -1.77 8.80
N ALA A 30 12.74 -0.69 8.41
CA ALA A 30 12.89 0.63 9.02
C ALA A 30 12.03 0.83 10.28
N PHE A 31 10.82 0.26 10.30
CA PHE A 31 9.85 0.41 11.38
C PHE A 31 9.58 -0.89 12.15
N GLY A 32 10.27 -1.97 11.78
CA GLY A 32 10.02 -3.32 12.31
C GLY A 32 8.87 -4.01 11.58
N LYS A 33 8.98 -5.34 11.44
CA LYS A 33 7.90 -6.19 10.90
C LYS A 33 6.64 -5.89 11.70
N GLY A 34 5.59 -5.36 11.05
CA GLY A 34 4.37 -4.95 11.73
C GLY A 34 3.85 -6.10 12.60
N LYS A 35 3.86 -5.94 13.92
CA LYS A 35 3.45 -6.97 14.88
C LYS A 35 2.09 -7.52 14.49
N SER A 36 1.88 -8.84 14.56
CA SER A 36 0.54 -9.39 14.37
C SER A 36 -0.41 -8.81 15.42
N HIS A 37 -1.71 -8.73 15.11
CA HIS A 37 -2.70 -8.12 16.00
C HIS A 37 -2.77 -8.80 17.39
N ASP A 38 -2.29 -10.04 17.46
CA ASP A 38 -2.20 -10.88 18.65
C ASP A 38 -0.92 -10.65 19.47
N GLU A 39 0.11 -10.04 18.87
CA GLU A 39 1.39 -9.71 19.53
C GLU A 39 1.47 -8.21 19.91
N MET A 40 0.46 -7.42 19.55
CA MET A 40 0.38 -5.99 19.87
C MET A 40 -0.12 -5.77 21.29
N THR A 41 0.56 -4.90 22.03
CA THR A 41 0.05 -4.42 23.32
C THR A 41 -1.24 -3.59 23.12
N PRO A 42 -2.07 -3.39 24.16
CA PRO A 42 -3.31 -2.60 24.05
C PRO A 42 -3.06 -1.17 23.54
N GLU A 43 -1.92 -0.57 23.89
CA GLU A 43 -1.51 0.76 23.43
C GLU A 43 -1.11 0.78 21.96
N GLU A 44 -0.33 -0.21 21.52
CA GLU A 44 0.06 -0.37 20.10
C GLU A 44 -1.18 -0.59 19.23
N ARG A 45 -2.16 -1.35 19.73
CA ARG A 45 -3.44 -1.56 19.03
C ARG A 45 -4.23 -0.26 18.87
N ARG A 46 -4.21 0.64 19.86
CA ARG A 46 -4.85 1.97 19.75
C ARG A 46 -4.15 2.84 18.70
N ARG A 47 -2.82 2.85 18.68
CA ARG A 47 -2.04 3.58 17.66
C ARG A 47 -2.30 3.02 16.25
N ALA A 48 -2.31 1.70 16.09
CA ALA A 48 -2.62 1.04 14.83
C ALA A 48 -4.05 1.34 14.35
N LYS A 49 -5.04 1.38 15.25
CA LYS A 49 -6.41 1.80 14.92
C LYS A 49 -6.47 3.25 14.43
N GLY A 50 -5.76 4.16 15.09
CA GLY A 50 -5.65 5.57 14.67
C GLY A 50 -5.03 5.70 13.27
N ALA A 51 -3.91 5.02 13.02
CA ALA A 51 -3.26 4.97 11.71
C ALA A 51 -4.18 4.37 10.63
N LYS A 52 -4.94 3.31 10.96
CA LYS A 52 -5.93 2.69 10.06
C LYS A 52 -7.07 3.63 9.70
N GLN A 53 -7.50 4.49 10.62
CA GLN A 53 -8.54 5.49 10.37
C GLN A 53 -8.03 6.62 9.47
N GLN A 54 -6.83 7.12 9.72
CA GLN A 54 -6.19 8.15 8.87
C GLN A 54 -5.97 7.62 7.45
N THR A 55 -5.41 6.42 7.30
CA THR A 55 -5.22 5.79 5.97
C THR A 55 -6.54 5.57 5.24
N ARG A 56 -7.63 5.21 5.94
CA ARG A 56 -8.98 5.12 5.35
C ARG A 56 -9.49 6.47 4.85
N GLN A 57 -9.33 7.54 5.63
CA GLN A 57 -9.73 8.89 5.24
C GLN A 57 -8.91 9.39 4.05
N ALA A 58 -7.58 9.25 4.10
CA ALA A 58 -6.69 9.57 2.99
C ALA A 58 -7.05 8.79 1.72
N GLY A 59 -7.39 7.50 1.86
CA GLY A 59 -7.86 6.68 0.74
C GLY A 59 -9.16 7.19 0.13
N LYS A 60 -10.11 7.69 0.94
CA LYS A 60 -11.35 8.31 0.44
C LYS A 60 -11.04 9.63 -0.29
N ALA A 61 -10.21 10.48 0.28
CA ALA A 61 -9.79 11.74 -0.34
C ALA A 61 -9.09 11.51 -1.69
N MET A 62 -8.15 10.57 -1.74
CA MET A 62 -7.46 10.17 -2.98
C MET A 62 -8.41 9.61 -4.05
N ARG A 63 -9.47 8.89 -3.66
CA ARG A 63 -10.49 8.42 -4.60
C ARG A 63 -11.33 9.56 -5.14
N ALA A 64 -11.69 10.53 -4.31
CA ALA A 64 -12.39 11.74 -4.73
C ALA A 64 -11.51 12.56 -5.69
N ALA A 65 -10.26 12.82 -5.32
CA ALA A 65 -9.28 13.52 -6.15
C ALA A 65 -9.09 12.84 -7.52
N ARG A 66 -8.99 11.51 -7.57
CA ARG A 66 -8.91 10.76 -8.83
C ARG A 66 -10.15 10.88 -9.71
N ARG A 67 -11.34 11.08 -9.14
CA ARG A 67 -12.56 11.29 -9.91
C ARG A 67 -12.60 12.71 -10.47
N ILE A 68 -12.19 13.70 -9.66
CA ILE A 68 -12.14 15.12 -10.04
C ILE A 68 -11.11 15.34 -11.16
N GLY A 69 -9.92 14.74 -11.07
CA GLY A 69 -8.88 14.87 -12.10
C GLY A 69 -9.09 14.02 -13.35
N ARG A 70 -10.26 13.38 -13.52
CA ARG A 70 -10.60 12.56 -14.71
C ARG A 70 -11.55 13.29 -15.67
N PHE A 71 -11.76 14.57 -15.47
CA PHE A 71 -12.52 15.46 -16.36
C PHE A 71 -11.56 16.40 -17.10
#